data_AF-A0A6M2CP08-F1
#
_entry.id   AF-A0A6M2CP08-F1
#
_cell.length_a   1.000
_cell.length_b   1.000
_cell.length_c   1.000
_cell.angle_alpha   90.00
_cell.angle_beta   90.00
_cell.angle_gamma   90.00
#
_symmetry.space_group_name_H-M   'P 1'
#
loop_
_entity.id
_entity.type
_entity.pdbx_description
1 polymer ?
#
loop_
_entity_poly.entity_id
_entity_poly.type
_entity_poly.pdbx_seq_one_letter_code
_entity_poly.pdbx_strand_id
1 'polypeptide(L)' 'MPKPPSKQAVLSLYRSLVRYGHRLELSDKKYYFKRIREEFEARKTLTEPKELQFYFNKGKAFLERKRLI' A
#
# COMPACT_ATOMS: atom_id res chain seq x y z
N MET A 1 0.98 5.57 -22.14
CA MET A 1 1.35 6.10 -20.81
C MET A 1 0.73 5.22 -19.74
N PRO A 2 1.40 4.91 -18.61
CA PRO A 2 0.78 4.13 -17.54
C PRO A 2 -0.46 4.86 -17.03
N LYS A 3 -1.59 4.16 -17.01
CA LYS A 3 -2.86 4.70 -16.53
C LYS A 3 -2.82 4.73 -15.00
N PRO A 4 -2.99 5.88 -14.34
CA PRO A 4 -2.97 5.94 -12.88
C PRO A 4 -4.13 5.11 -12.31
N PRO A 5 -3.94 4.47 -11.14
CA PRO A 5 -4.98 3.69 -10.50
C PRO A 5 -6.16 4.59 -10.11
N SER A 6 -7.38 4.04 -10.18
CA SER A 6 -8.55 4.77 -9.69
C SER A 6 -8.49 4.94 -8.17
N LYS A 7 -9.16 5.97 -7.64
CA LYS A 7 -9.30 6.18 -6.19
C LYS A 7 -9.84 4.94 -5.47
N GLN A 8 -10.81 4.24 -6.09
CA GLN A 8 -11.36 3.00 -5.56
C GLN A 8 -10.31 1.87 -5.50
N ALA A 9 -9.47 1.75 -6.53
CA ALA A 9 -8.40 0.76 -6.55
C ALA A 9 -7.38 1.02 -5.43
N VAL A 10 -6.98 2.28 -5.23
CA VAL A 10 -6.06 2.67 -4.14
C VAL A 10 -6.66 2.36 -2.76
N LEU A 11 -7.93 2.70 -2.54
CA LEU A 11 -8.62 2.38 -1.28
C LEU A 11 -8.77 0.86 -1.05
N SER A 12 -9.01 0.10 -2.12
CA SER A 12 -9.06 -1.37 -2.04
C SER A 12 -7.72 -1.98 -1.67
N LEU A 13 -6.62 -1.45 -2.23
CA LEU A 13 -5.26 -1.85 -1.88
C LEU A 13 -4.96 -1.56 -0.39
N TYR A 14 -5.28 -0.35 0.07
CA TYR A 14 -5.12 0.03 1.48
C TYR A 14 -5.87 -0.93 2.43
N ARG A 15 -7.15 -1.21 2.16
CA ARG A 15 -7.94 -2.17 2.95
C ARG A 15 -7.35 -3.57 2.94
N SER A 16 -6.77 -4.00 1.81
CA SER A 16 -6.15 -5.31 1.69
C SER A 16 -4.84 -5.39 2.50
N LEU A 17 -4.04 -4.34 2.52
CA LEU A 17 -2.87 -4.21 3.39
C LEU A 17 -3.27 -4.23 4.88
N VAL A 18 -4.32 -3.50 5.26
CA VAL A 18 -4.83 -3.53 6.64
C VAL A 18 -5.29 -4.93 7.03
N ARG A 19 -6.08 -5.61 6.18
CA ARG A 19 -6.52 -7.00 6.40
C ARG A 19 -5.33 -7.96 6.52
N TYR A 20 -4.29 -7.77 5.72
CA TYR A 20 -3.06 -8.55 5.83
C TYR A 20 -2.37 -8.32 7.18
N GLY A 21 -2.25 -7.06 7.62
CA GLY A 21 -1.68 -6.70 8.92
C GLY A 21 -2.34 -7.38 10.11
N HIS A 22 -3.67 -7.55 10.07
CA HIS A 22 -4.39 -8.28 11.12
C HIS A 22 -4.01 -9.77 11.20
N ARG A 23 -3.62 -10.39 10.07
CA ARG A 23 -3.20 -11.79 9.95
C ARG A 23 -1.73 -12.03 10.28
N LEU A 24 -0.93 -10.98 10.51
CA LEU A 24 0.46 -11.15 10.92
C LEU A 24 0.50 -11.77 12.32
N GLU A 25 1.23 -12.87 12.50
CA GLU A 25 1.40 -13.51 13.81
C GLU A 25 2.71 -13.08 14.48
N LEU A 26 3.79 -13.01 13.70
CA LEU A 26 5.15 -12.84 14.20
C LEU A 26 5.70 -11.41 14.06
N SER A 27 4.89 -10.46 13.59
CA SER A 27 5.31 -9.08 13.33
C SER A 27 4.61 -8.10 14.28
N ASP A 28 5.31 -7.02 14.64
CA ASP A 28 4.71 -5.91 15.37
C ASP A 28 3.61 -5.25 14.52
N LYS A 29 2.36 -5.56 14.85
CA LYS A 29 1.17 -5.01 14.18
C LYS A 29 1.10 -3.50 14.29
N LYS A 30 1.49 -2.92 15.43
CA LYS A 30 1.46 -1.46 15.66
C LYS A 30 2.45 -0.78 14.74
N TYR A 31 3.66 -1.31 14.64
CA TYR A 31 4.65 -0.84 13.68
C TYR A 31 4.16 -0.99 12.24
N TYR A 32 3.60 -2.14 11.88
CA TYR A 32 3.06 -2.38 10.54
C TYR A 32 2.00 -1.35 10.14
N PHE A 33 0.96 -1.17 10.96
CA PHE A 33 -0.11 -0.22 10.67
C PHE A 33 0.38 1.22 10.62
N LYS A 34 1.31 1.59 11.51
CA LYS A 34 1.96 2.91 11.48
C LYS A 34 2.68 3.13 10.15
N ARG A 35 3.51 2.17 9.71
CA ARG A 35 4.24 2.25 8.43
C ARG A 35 3.31 2.35 7.23
N ILE A 36 2.25 1.53 7.17
CA ILE A 36 1.27 1.61 6.08
C ILE A 36 0.59 2.98 6.03
N ARG A 37 0.23 3.55 7.19
CA ARG A 37 -0.36 4.89 7.24
C ARG A 37 0.61 5.98 6.77
N GLU A 38 1.84 5.95 7.27
CA GLU A 38 2.89 6.90 6.88
C GLU A 38 3.16 6.87 5.37
N GLU A 39 3.26 5.68 4.78
CA GLU A 39 3.52 5.53 3.34
C GLU A 39 2.42 6.14 2.46
N PHE A 40 1.15 6.00 2.85
CA PHE A 40 0.01 6.55 2.12
C PHE A 40 -0.15 8.06 2.36
N GLU A 41 0.01 8.55 3.60
CA GLU A 41 -0.08 9.98 3.90
C GLU A 41 1.05 10.77 3.24
N ALA A 42 2.29 10.27 3.28
CA ALA A 42 3.45 10.91 2.65
C ALA A 42 3.30 11.08 1.13
N ARG A 43 2.39 10.33 0.49
CA ARG A 43 2.18 10.31 -0.96
C ARG A 43 0.74 10.68 -1.34
N LYS A 44 -0.01 11.27 -0.41
CA LYS A 44 -1.40 11.67 -0.65
C LYS A 44 -1.52 12.80 -1.67
N THR A 45 -0.50 13.64 -1.77
CA THR A 45 -0.39 14.77 -2.70
C THR A 45 0.30 14.41 -4.02
N LEU A 46 0.64 13.13 -4.22
CA LEU A 46 1.30 12.66 -5.43
C LEU A 46 0.34 12.77 -6.62
N THR A 47 0.68 13.59 -7.61
CA THR A 47 -0.16 13.82 -8.80
C THR A 47 0.40 13.17 -10.07
N GLU A 48 1.70 12.82 -10.07
CA GLU A 48 2.36 12.23 -11.23
C GLU A 48 1.83 10.79 -11.51
N PRO A 49 1.19 10.54 -12.66
CA PRO A 49 0.59 9.24 -12.97
C PRO A 49 1.58 8.07 -12.94
N LYS A 50 2.83 8.29 -13.37
CA LYS A 50 3.86 7.25 -13.34
C LYS A 50 4.19 6.82 -11.91
N GLU A 51 4.34 7.78 -11.02
CA GLU A 51 4.67 7.50 -9.61
C GLU A 51 3.48 6.86 -8.89
N LEU A 52 2.25 7.33 -9.15
CA LEU A 52 1.04 6.70 -8.61
C LEU A 52 0.95 5.23 -9.01
N GLN A 53 1.21 4.93 -10.28
CA GLN A 53 1.21 3.55 -10.77
C GLN A 53 2.34 2.72 -10.14
N PHE A 54 3.53 3.30 -9.98
CA PHE A 54 4.67 2.63 -9.35
C PHE A 54 4.36 2.23 -7.91
N TYR A 55 3.89 3.15 -7.07
CA TYR A 55 3.59 2.87 -5.66
C TYR A 55 2.39 1.93 -5.51
N PHE A 56 1.40 2.03 -6.38
CA PHE A 56 0.29 1.08 -6.42
C PHE A 56 0.78 -0.34 -6.73
N ASN A 57 1.64 -0.50 -7.73
CA ASN A 57 2.25 -1.78 -8.08
C ASN A 57 3.16 -2.30 -6.95
N LYS A 58 3.92 -1.43 -6.28
CA LYS A 58 4.74 -1.78 -5.12
C LYS A 58 3.88 -2.37 -4.00
N GLY A 59 2.76 -1.72 -3.66
CA GLY A 59 1.84 -2.23 -2.64
C GLY A 59 1.16 -3.54 -3.03
N LYS A 60 0.83 -3.73 -4.31
CA LYS A 60 0.34 -5.02 -4.82
C LYS A 60 1.37 -6.13 -4.70
N ALA A 61 2.60 -5.87 -5.16
CA ALA A 61 3.69 -6.84 -5.09
C ALA A 61 4.01 -7.22 -3.63
N PHE A 62 3.89 -6.28 -2.69
CA PHE A 62 3.99 -6.56 -1.26
C PHE A 62 2.95 -7.58 -0.79
N LEU A 63 1.67 -7.40 -1.16
CA LEU A 63 0.59 -8.31 -0.80
C LEU A 63 0.76 -9.70 -1.43
N GLU A 64 1.16 -9.76 -2.69
CA GLU A 64 1.41 -11.02 -3.41
C GLU A 64 2.54 -11.81 -2.77
N ARG A 65 3.64 -11.14 -2.43
CA ARG A 65 4.84 -11.78 -1.86
C ARG A 65 4.75 -12.01 -0.35
N LYS A 66 3.78 -11.38 0.33
CA LYS A 66 3.64 -11.37 1.80
C LYS A 66 4.93 -11.03 2.55
N ARG A 67 5.83 -10.28 1.93
CA ARG A 67 7.17 -10.00 2.48
C ARG A 67 7.22 -8.58 2.99
N LEU A 68 7.45 -8.44 4.29
CA LEU A 68 7.92 -7.18 4.87
C LEU A 68 9.29 -6.87 4.24
N ILE A 69 9.42 -5.70 3.61
CA ILE A 69 10.72 -5.16 3.17
C ILE A 69 11.24 -4.32 4.33
#